data_AF-A0A8C4SEE9-F1
#
_entry.id   AF-A0A8C4SEE9-F1
#
_cell.length_a   1.000
_cell.length_b   1.000
_cell.length_c   1.000
_cell.angle_alpha   90.00
_cell.angle_beta   90.00
_cell.angle_gamma   90.00
#
_symmetry.space_group_name_H-M   'P 1'
#
loop_
_entity.id
_entity.type
_entity.pdbx_description
1 polymer ?
#
loop_
_entity_poly.entity_id
_entity_poly.type
_entity_poly.pdbx_seq_one_letter_code
_entity_poly.pdbx_strand_id
1 'polypeptide(L)'
;MFSFWRFVSFTRLQEDPPAGVSGAPSENNIMVWNASLLLFCLPFSPILGTFKLVIEFSEEYPNKPPTVRFISKMFHPNVYADGSICLDILQNRWSPTYDVSSILTSIQSLLDEPNPNSPANSQAAQLYQENKREYEKRVSAIVEQSWNDS
;
A
#
# COMPACT_ATOMS: atom_id res chain seq x y z
N MET A 1 -3.58 -19.70 21.21
CA MET A 1 -3.31 -18.25 21.34
C MET A 1 -2.94 -17.60 20.00
N PHE A 2 -2.16 -18.27 19.14
CA PHE A 2 -1.83 -17.82 17.77
C PHE A 2 -3.03 -17.64 16.81
N SER A 3 -4.08 -18.45 16.95
CA SER A 3 -5.25 -18.39 16.06
C SER A 3 -6.20 -17.20 16.34
N PHE A 4 -6.14 -16.61 17.54
CA PHE A 4 -7.11 -15.60 17.96
C PHE A 4 -6.76 -14.21 17.40
N TRP A 5 -5.47 -13.85 17.39
CA TRP A 5 -5.00 -12.56 16.85
C TRP A 5 -5.12 -12.47 15.33
N ARG A 6 -4.92 -13.58 14.62
CA ARG A 6 -5.06 -13.66 13.16
C ARG A 6 -6.51 -13.49 12.70
N PHE A 7 -7.47 -13.96 13.52
CA PHE A 7 -8.89 -13.72 13.31
C PHE A 7 -9.25 -12.27 13.60
N VAL A 8 -8.80 -11.67 14.70
CA VAL A 8 -9.17 -10.28 15.06
C VAL A 8 -8.77 -9.25 14.00
N SER A 9 -7.59 -9.38 13.36
CA SER A 9 -7.20 -8.49 12.26
C SER A 9 -8.02 -8.71 10.98
N PHE A 10 -8.44 -9.95 10.69
CA PHE A 10 -9.30 -10.27 9.55
C PHE A 10 -10.74 -9.80 9.77
N THR A 11 -11.29 -10.05 10.96
CA THR A 11 -12.64 -9.63 11.35
C THR A 11 -12.78 -8.11 11.34
N ARG A 12 -11.76 -7.34 11.78
CA ARG A 12 -11.79 -5.88 11.71
C ARG A 12 -11.79 -5.33 10.28
N LEU A 13 -11.08 -5.96 9.34
CA LEU A 13 -11.12 -5.60 7.92
C LEU A 13 -12.46 -5.96 7.24
N GLN A 14 -13.17 -6.98 7.74
CA GLN A 14 -14.50 -7.36 7.24
C GLN A 14 -15.66 -6.60 7.88
N GLU A 15 -15.55 -6.26 9.18
CA GLU A 15 -16.62 -5.61 9.94
C GLU A 15 -16.61 -4.08 9.82
N ASP A 16 -15.43 -3.45 9.66
CA ASP A 16 -15.30 -1.99 9.50
C ASP A 16 -14.03 -1.63 8.68
N PRO A 17 -14.01 -1.90 7.36
CA PRO A 17 -12.85 -1.56 6.53
C PRO A 17 -12.63 -0.05 6.54
N PRO A 18 -11.40 0.44 6.80
CA PRO A 18 -11.06 1.84 6.57
C PRO A 18 -11.45 2.21 5.13
N ALA A 19 -12.01 3.39 4.93
CA ALA A 19 -12.52 3.80 3.63
C ALA A 19 -11.47 3.61 2.52
N GLY A 20 -11.74 2.67 1.61
CA GLY A 20 -10.86 2.37 0.48
C GLY A 20 -9.80 1.31 0.70
N VAL A 21 -9.87 0.53 1.77
CA VAL A 21 -8.90 -0.54 2.02
C VAL A 21 -9.62 -1.87 2.11
N SER A 22 -9.15 -2.88 1.38
CA SER A 22 -9.59 -4.26 1.56
C SER A 22 -8.42 -5.22 1.50
N GLY A 23 -8.52 -6.35 2.20
CA GLY A 23 -7.49 -7.37 2.25
C GLY A 23 -8.04 -8.73 2.62
N ALA A 24 -7.59 -9.77 1.92
CA ALA A 24 -7.97 -11.15 2.18
C ALA A 24 -6.77 -12.10 2.00
N PRO A 25 -6.68 -13.18 2.80
CA PRO A 25 -5.69 -14.22 2.56
C PRO A 25 -5.90 -14.87 1.18
N SER A 26 -4.80 -15.28 0.54
CA SER A 26 -4.84 -16.08 -0.67
C SER A 26 -5.45 -17.46 -0.37
N GLU A 27 -6.22 -18.01 -1.32
CA GLU A 27 -6.88 -19.31 -1.20
C GLU A 27 -5.91 -20.45 -0.86
N ASN A 28 -4.68 -20.36 -1.36
CA ASN A 28 -3.68 -21.43 -1.25
C ASN A 28 -2.69 -21.21 -0.11
N ASN A 29 -2.55 -19.99 0.39
CA ASN A 29 -1.56 -19.66 1.41
C ASN A 29 -2.03 -18.52 2.31
N ILE A 30 -2.37 -18.86 3.56
CA ILE A 30 -2.78 -17.89 4.58
C ILE A 30 -1.69 -16.86 4.92
N MET A 31 -0.41 -17.15 4.64
CA MET A 31 0.73 -16.24 4.86
C MET A 31 0.90 -15.23 3.73
N VAL A 32 0.11 -15.33 2.66
CA VAL A 32 0.08 -14.36 1.56
C VAL A 32 -1.30 -13.74 1.51
N TRP A 33 -1.38 -12.43 1.63
CA TRP A 33 -2.64 -11.70 1.58
C TRP A 33 -2.65 -10.80 0.35
N ASN A 34 -3.76 -10.82 -0.37
CA ASN A 34 -4.04 -9.88 -1.44
C ASN A 34 -4.83 -8.72 -0.83
N ALA A 35 -4.33 -7.51 -1.03
CA ALA A 35 -4.99 -6.28 -0.60
C ALA A 35 -5.27 -5.39 -1.81
N SER A 36 -6.30 -4.56 -1.70
CA SER A 36 -6.57 -3.48 -2.65
C SER A 36 -6.75 -2.17 -1.93
N LEU A 37 -6.09 -1.13 -2.46
CA LEU A 37 -6.18 0.25 -2.01
C LEU A 37 -6.92 1.06 -3.08
N LEU A 38 -8.01 1.68 -2.68
CA LEU A 38 -8.71 2.70 -3.43
C LEU A 38 -8.10 4.05 -3.06
N LEU A 39 -7.60 4.75 -4.07
CA LEU A 39 -7.17 6.13 -3.95
C LEU A 39 -8.37 7.04 -4.23
N PHE A 40 -8.67 7.92 -3.28
CA PHE A 40 -9.71 8.95 -3.41
C PHE A 40 -9.08 10.33 -3.58
N CYS A 41 -9.72 11.19 -4.37
CA CYS A 41 -9.42 12.62 -4.36
C CYS A 41 -10.40 13.32 -3.42
N LEU A 42 -9.91 13.77 -2.26
CA LEU A 42 -10.69 14.66 -1.38
C LEU A 42 -10.78 16.06 -2.03
N PRO A 43 -11.82 16.87 -1.78
CA PRO A 43 -12.94 16.68 -0.83
C PRO A 43 -14.27 16.23 -1.46
N PHE A 44 -14.32 15.91 -2.76
CA PHE A 44 -15.60 15.66 -3.45
C PHE A 44 -15.60 14.51 -4.48
N SER A 45 -14.51 13.76 -4.67
CA SER A 45 -14.31 13.07 -5.94
C SER A 45 -14.39 11.53 -5.92
N PRO A 46 -14.81 10.94 -7.05
CA PRO A 46 -14.92 9.50 -7.28
C PRO A 46 -13.60 8.75 -7.05
N ILE A 47 -13.68 7.41 -7.00
CA ILE A 47 -12.50 6.52 -6.97
C ILE A 47 -11.57 6.94 -8.11
N LEU A 48 -10.36 7.40 -7.78
CA LEU A 48 -9.34 7.73 -8.77
C LEU A 48 -8.81 6.41 -9.34
N GLY A 49 -8.21 5.56 -8.51
CA GLY A 49 -7.57 4.32 -8.96
C GLY A 49 -7.70 3.20 -7.93
N THR A 50 -7.59 1.96 -8.42
CA THR A 50 -7.63 0.74 -7.59
C THR A 50 -6.31 0.01 -7.70
N PHE A 51 -5.51 0.04 -6.64
CA PHE A 51 -4.17 -0.54 -6.65
C PHE A 51 -4.14 -1.83 -5.86
N LYS A 52 -3.69 -2.91 -6.49
CA LYS A 52 -3.55 -4.23 -5.87
C LYS A 52 -2.17 -4.35 -5.23
N LEU A 53 -2.13 -4.92 -4.04
CA LEU A 53 -0.93 -5.19 -3.25
C LEU A 53 -0.93 -6.63 -2.77
N VAL A 54 0.26 -7.12 -2.52
CA VAL A 54 0.49 -8.40 -1.85
C VAL A 54 1.26 -8.14 -0.55
N ILE A 55 0.77 -8.77 0.52
CA ILE A 55 1.38 -8.78 1.84
C ILE A 55 1.85 -10.20 2.12
N GLU A 56 3.14 -10.37 2.31
CA GLU A 56 3.78 -11.67 2.57
C GLU A 56 4.28 -11.69 4.02
N PHE A 57 3.69 -12.58 4.82
CA PHE A 57 4.04 -12.79 6.22
C PHE A 57 5.11 -13.88 6.33
N SER A 58 6.11 -13.64 7.19
CA SER A 58 7.09 -14.66 7.57
C SER A 58 6.67 -15.37 8.85
N GLU A 59 7.31 -16.49 9.18
CA GLU A 59 7.13 -17.19 10.47
C GLU A 59 7.54 -16.33 11.67
N GLU A 60 8.32 -15.27 11.44
CA GLU A 60 8.79 -14.35 12.47
C GLU A 60 7.78 -13.21 12.75
N TYR A 61 6.65 -13.15 12.03
CA TYR A 61 5.58 -12.20 12.31
C TYR A 61 4.91 -12.51 13.66
N PRO A 62 4.64 -11.51 14.53
CA PRO A 62 4.77 -10.07 14.32
C PRO A 62 6.11 -9.46 14.78
N ASN A 63 7.10 -10.25 15.20
CA ASN A 63 8.40 -9.72 15.62
C ASN A 63 9.15 -9.04 14.45
N LYS A 64 9.00 -9.58 13.24
CA LYS A 64 9.43 -8.92 11.99
C LYS A 64 8.23 -8.39 11.19
N PRO A 65 8.42 -7.27 10.46
CA PRO A 65 7.38 -6.73 9.58
C PRO A 65 7.06 -7.72 8.46
N PRO A 66 5.82 -7.73 7.95
CA PRO A 66 5.51 -8.40 6.70
C PRO A 66 6.13 -7.62 5.53
N THR A 67 6.38 -8.31 4.42
CA THR A 67 6.80 -7.66 3.18
C THR A 67 5.58 -7.21 2.41
N VAL A 68 5.52 -5.94 2.00
CA VAL A 68 4.42 -5.39 1.21
C VAL A 68 4.94 -4.89 -0.13
N ARG A 69 4.26 -5.29 -1.21
CA ARG A 69 4.57 -4.84 -2.57
C ARG A 69 3.31 -4.59 -3.37
N PHE A 70 3.36 -3.60 -4.26
CA PHE A 70 2.33 -3.39 -5.26
C PHE A 70 2.42 -4.47 -6.35
N ILE A 71 1.28 -5.05 -6.70
CA ILE A 71 1.13 -5.87 -7.92
C ILE A 71 0.85 -4.94 -9.10
N SER A 72 -0.05 -3.98 -8.89
CA SER A 72 -0.33 -2.96 -9.88
C SER A 72 0.90 -2.10 -10.14
N LYS A 73 1.08 -1.68 -11.39
CA LYS A 73 2.17 -0.77 -11.73
C LYS A 73 2.01 0.54 -10.98
N MET A 74 3.09 1.02 -10.37
CA MET A 74 3.10 2.27 -9.60
C MET A 74 4.15 3.24 -10.11
N PHE A 75 3.81 4.53 -10.04
CA PHE A 75 4.76 5.61 -10.27
C PHE A 75 4.69 6.59 -9.10
N HIS A 76 5.54 6.37 -8.09
CA HIS A 76 5.53 7.13 -6.85
C HIS A 76 6.96 7.29 -6.30
N PRO A 77 7.33 8.44 -5.70
CA PRO A 77 8.68 8.67 -5.16
C PRO A 77 9.16 7.60 -4.17
N ASN A 78 8.26 7.02 -3.37
CA ASN A 78 8.58 6.01 -2.35
C ASN A 78 8.25 4.56 -2.74
N VAL A 79 7.95 4.30 -4.03
CA VAL A 79 7.71 2.94 -4.53
C VAL A 79 8.78 2.59 -5.57
N TYR A 80 9.42 1.44 -5.38
CA TYR A 80 10.42 0.90 -6.30
C TYR A 80 9.78 0.34 -7.58
N ALA A 81 10.59 0.12 -8.61
CA ALA A 81 10.12 -0.38 -9.91
C ALA A 81 9.56 -1.81 -9.85
N ASP A 82 9.96 -2.60 -8.84
CA ASP A 82 9.45 -3.94 -8.54
C ASP A 82 8.19 -3.93 -7.67
N GLY A 83 7.70 -2.74 -7.30
CA GLY A 83 6.52 -2.55 -6.46
C GLY A 83 6.81 -2.54 -4.95
N SER A 84 8.05 -2.77 -4.52
CA SER A 84 8.40 -2.66 -3.10
C SER A 84 8.22 -1.22 -2.58
N ILE A 85 7.82 -1.10 -1.31
CA ILE A 85 7.48 0.19 -0.70
C ILE A 85 8.56 0.58 0.30
N CYS A 86 9.11 1.79 0.15
CA CYS A 86 10.01 2.37 1.15
C CYS A 86 9.19 3.09 2.22
N LEU A 87 8.75 2.35 3.24
CA LEU A 87 8.00 2.86 4.38
C LEU A 87 8.72 2.48 5.68
N ASP A 88 8.99 3.47 6.52
CA ASP A 88 9.82 3.29 7.71
C ASP A 88 9.21 2.37 8.78
N ILE A 89 7.88 2.32 8.90
CA ILE A 89 7.19 1.38 9.78
C ILE A 89 7.37 -0.07 9.33
N LEU A 90 7.69 -0.33 8.05
CA LEU A 90 8.04 -1.67 7.55
C LEU A 90 9.54 -1.97 7.67
N GLN A 91 10.32 -1.06 8.27
CA GLN A 91 11.76 -1.17 8.42
C GLN A 91 12.15 -0.92 9.89
N ASN A 92 12.83 0.19 10.16
CA ASN A 92 13.44 0.48 11.46
C ASN A 92 12.44 0.93 12.52
N ARG A 93 11.23 1.34 12.12
CA ARG A 93 10.16 1.77 13.03
C ARG A 93 9.07 0.71 13.22
N TRP A 94 9.32 -0.54 12.80
CA TRP A 94 8.36 -1.62 12.99
C TRP A 94 8.09 -1.88 14.46
N SER A 95 6.80 -2.09 14.77
CA SER A 95 6.32 -2.52 16.07
C SER A 95 5.31 -3.65 15.88
N PRO A 96 5.38 -4.74 16.68
CA PRO A 96 4.40 -5.83 16.63
C PRO A 96 2.97 -5.40 16.98
N THR A 97 2.78 -4.15 17.40
CA THR A 97 1.47 -3.54 17.65
C THR A 97 0.76 -3.09 16.38
N TYR A 98 1.47 -2.96 15.25
CA TYR A 98 0.85 -2.59 13.98
C TYR A 98 0.07 -3.76 13.40
N ASP A 99 -1.18 -3.51 13.06
CA ASP A 99 -2.03 -4.44 12.32
C ASP A 99 -2.05 -4.11 10.83
N VAL A 100 -2.59 -5.04 10.03
CA VAL A 100 -2.70 -4.91 8.58
C VAL A 100 -3.44 -3.63 8.18
N SER A 101 -4.46 -3.24 8.95
CA SER A 101 -5.21 -2.00 8.74
C SER A 101 -4.33 -0.76 8.90
N SER A 102 -3.51 -0.70 9.95
CA SER A 102 -2.56 0.40 10.18
C SER A 102 -1.52 0.48 9.07
N ILE A 103 -1.01 -0.67 8.60
CA ILE A 103 -0.04 -0.73 7.49
C ILE A 103 -0.67 -0.14 6.21
N LEU A 104 -1.86 -0.61 5.84
CA LEU A 104 -2.53 -0.18 4.61
C LEU A 104 -2.93 1.30 4.67
N THR A 105 -3.42 1.78 5.82
CA THR A 105 -3.68 3.21 6.05
C THR A 105 -2.41 4.04 5.91
N SER A 106 -1.29 3.58 6.46
CA SER A 106 0.00 4.29 6.34
C SER A 106 0.49 4.35 4.90
N ILE A 107 0.26 3.30 4.11
CA ILE A 107 0.57 3.30 2.66
C ILE A 107 -0.34 4.30 1.94
N GLN A 108 -1.63 4.35 2.27
CA GLN A 108 -2.56 5.31 1.66
C GLN A 108 -2.12 6.76 1.95
N SER A 109 -1.73 7.06 3.18
CA SER A 109 -1.17 8.38 3.54
C SER A 109 0.14 8.68 2.81
N LEU A 110 1.02 7.69 2.63
CA LEU A 110 2.28 7.86 1.89
C LEU A 110 2.04 8.24 0.42
N LEU A 111 0.95 7.76 -0.19
CA LEU A 111 0.60 8.08 -1.57
C LEU A 111 0.07 9.52 -1.73
N ASP A 112 -0.55 10.07 -0.69
CA ASP A 112 -1.03 11.46 -0.67
C ASP A 112 0.11 12.44 -0.33
N GLU A 113 0.98 12.06 0.61
CA GLU A 113 2.15 12.82 1.05
C GLU A 113 3.46 12.06 0.81
N PRO A 114 4.07 12.17 -0.38
CA PRO A 114 5.35 11.51 -0.68
C PRO A 114 6.45 12.00 0.26
N ASN A 115 7.26 11.08 0.79
CA ASN A 115 8.40 11.43 1.63
C ASN A 115 9.62 11.80 0.77
N PRO A 116 10.06 13.07 0.75
CA PRO A 116 11.16 13.52 -0.11
C PRO A 116 12.55 13.13 0.43
N ASN A 117 12.66 12.69 1.69
CA ASN A 117 13.96 12.44 2.33
C ASN A 117 14.65 11.16 1.87
N SER A 118 13.91 10.23 1.24
CA SER A 118 14.47 8.96 0.75
C SER A 118 13.63 8.43 -0.43
N PRO A 119 13.81 9.00 -1.64
CA PRO A 119 13.07 8.55 -2.81
C PRO A 119 13.58 7.19 -3.28
N ALA A 120 12.70 6.20 -3.23
CA ALA A 120 12.89 4.89 -3.86
C ALA A 120 12.93 5.01 -5.41
N ASN A 121 12.21 5.98 -5.95
CA ASN A 121 12.17 6.30 -7.37
C ASN A 121 12.62 7.73 -7.61
N SER A 122 13.89 7.89 -7.95
CA SER A 122 14.51 9.20 -8.19
C SER A 122 13.83 9.95 -9.36
N GLN A 123 13.35 9.24 -10.38
CA GLN A 123 12.65 9.85 -11.52
C GLN A 123 11.30 10.44 -11.09
N ALA A 124 10.53 9.70 -10.30
CA ALA A 124 9.26 10.20 -9.77
C ALA A 124 9.48 11.39 -8.84
N ALA A 125 10.50 11.34 -7.98
CA ALA A 125 10.86 12.44 -7.09
C ALA A 125 11.30 13.70 -7.84
N GLN A 126 12.13 13.56 -8.88
CA GLN A 126 12.58 14.68 -9.70
C GLN A 126 11.39 15.32 -10.43
N LEU A 127 10.52 14.53 -11.07
CA LEU A 127 9.32 15.07 -11.72
C LEU A 127 8.38 15.74 -10.73
N TYR A 128 8.22 15.19 -9.53
CA TYR A 128 7.40 15.81 -8.48
C TYR A 128 7.92 17.21 -8.10
N GLN A 129 9.24 17.41 -8.03
CA GLN A 129 9.86 18.69 -7.66
C GLN A 129 9.99 19.68 -8.83
N GLU A 130 10.44 19.21 -9.99
CA GLU A 130 10.80 20.06 -11.13
C GLU A 130 9.67 20.23 -12.15
N ASN A 131 8.77 19.23 -12.28
CA ASN A 131 7.73 19.23 -13.30
C ASN A 131 6.47 18.50 -12.84
N LYS A 132 5.77 19.13 -11.89
CA LYS A 132 4.54 18.59 -11.31
C LYS A 132 3.49 18.21 -12.35
N ARG A 133 3.40 18.95 -13.46
CA ARG A 133 2.46 18.67 -14.55
C ARG A 133 2.74 17.32 -15.24
N GLU A 134 4.00 17.02 -15.53
CA GLU A 134 4.37 15.73 -16.12
C GLU A 134 4.24 14.60 -15.09
N TYR A 135 4.53 14.86 -13.81
CA TYR A 135 4.26 13.91 -12.72
C TYR A 135 2.78 13.54 -12.67
N GLU A 136 1.88 14.53 -12.59
CA GLU A 136 0.43 14.32 -12.57
C GLU A 136 -0.05 13.55 -13.79
N LYS A 137 0.47 13.87 -14.99
CA LYS A 137 0.13 13.13 -16.22
C LYS A 137 0.51 11.64 -16.13
N ARG A 138 1.68 11.32 -15.58
CA ARG A 138 2.10 9.92 -15.39
C ARG A 138 1.27 9.22 -14.33
N VAL A 139 0.97 9.90 -13.22
CA VAL A 139 0.08 9.36 -12.19
C VAL A 139 -1.30 9.06 -12.76
N SER A 140 -1.89 9.96 -13.54
CA SER A 140 -3.18 9.73 -14.19
C SER A 140 -3.16 8.52 -15.12
N ALA A 141 -2.08 8.33 -15.91
CA ALA A 141 -1.95 7.16 -16.78
C ALA A 141 -1.85 5.83 -15.98
N ILE A 142 -1.19 5.86 -14.82
CA ILE A 142 -1.11 4.71 -13.90
C ILE A 142 -2.46 4.43 -13.26
N VAL A 143 -3.19 5.49 -12.88
CA VAL A 143 -4.55 5.40 -12.35
C VAL A 143 -5.50 4.76 -13.36
N GLU A 144 -5.47 5.19 -14.63
CA GLU A 144 -6.27 4.59 -15.70
C GLU A 144 -5.91 3.12 -15.95
N GLN A 145 -4.62 2.76 -15.87
CA GLN A 145 -4.18 1.37 -15.98
C GLN A 145 -4.73 0.50 -14.85
N SER A 146 -4.80 1.06 -13.64
CA SER A 146 -5.29 0.35 -12.45
C SER A 146 -6.73 -0.16 -12.61
N TRP A 147 -7.55 0.49 -13.45
CA TRP A 147 -8.91 0.03 -13.74
C TRP A 147 -8.94 -1.21 -14.64
N ASN A 148 -7.99 -1.31 -15.59
CA ASN A 148 -7.92 -2.44 -16.52
C ASN A 148 -7.35 -3.70 -15.89
N ASP A 149 -6.61 -3.57 -14.78
CA ASP A 149 -6.05 -4.68 -14.02
C ASP A 149 -7.08 -5.30 -13.05
N SER A 150 -8.34 -4.86 -13.06
CA SER A 150 -9.42 -5.28 -12.13
C SER A 150 -9.92 -6.69 -12.39
#